data_AF-A0A6V7PCJ8-F1
#
_entry.id   AF-A0A6V7PCJ8-F1
#
_cell.length_a   1.000
_cell.length_b   1.000
_cell.length_c   1.000
_cell.angle_alpha   90.00
_cell.angle_beta   90.00
_cell.angle_gamma   90.00
#
_symmetry.space_group_name_H-M   'P 1'
#
loop_
_entity.id
_entity.type
_entity.pdbx_description
1 polymer ?
#
loop_
_entity_poly.entity_id
_entity_poly.type
_entity_poly.pdbx_seq_one_letter_code
_entity_poly.pdbx_strand_id
1 'polypeptide(L)'
;MVVASASPLTHDKVIQSFFIPVIDLSQQRSLRTELVVKSCEKLGFFKVINHGVPLNLSLKMEAAAVEFFALPGREKQRAGPSSPLGYGSKSIGLKGDTGEVEYLLLPANPSSLSHRAWTISREGPEKFSCAANKYVEAVRKLACEILELLGEGLGLKDTEVFSRMIRDRESDSLLRLNHYLPCSSREENDKNRVGFGEHTDPQIITLLRSNGVEGLQILPPFSSGEAAWFPVSPDPTAFFVLVGDALQAMTNRRLVSVRHRAIVHPYSSRLSMVYFAAPSLHSCLAPIPEMVTVQRPRCYKSFTWGDYKKAMYSLRLGHNRLDLFRVDANEDNIKPLI
;
A
#
# COMPACT_ATOMS: atom_id res chain seq x y z
N MET A 1 -40.05 -2.16 48.14
CA MET A 1 -39.20 -1.11 47.53
C MET A 1 -37.99 -1.80 46.94
N VAL A 2 -37.72 -1.55 45.66
CA VAL A 2 -36.87 -2.35 44.76
C VAL A 2 -35.37 -2.14 45.04
N VAL A 3 -34.60 -3.19 44.75
CA VAL A 3 -33.19 -3.49 45.05
C VAL A 3 -32.19 -2.70 44.19
N ALA A 4 -30.99 -2.40 44.72
CA ALA A 4 -29.66 -2.54 44.06
C ALA A 4 -28.56 -2.22 45.11
N SER A 5 -27.80 -3.14 45.69
CA SER A 5 -26.81 -4.09 45.14
C SER A 5 -25.69 -3.41 44.34
N ALA A 6 -24.62 -3.02 45.04
CA ALA A 6 -23.36 -2.62 44.45
C ALA A 6 -22.57 -3.87 44.01
N SER A 7 -22.08 -3.84 42.77
CA SER A 7 -21.09 -4.77 42.20
C SER A 7 -20.52 -4.19 40.91
N PRO A 8 -19.30 -4.59 40.50
CA PRO A 8 -18.23 -3.66 40.14
C PRO A 8 -18.13 -3.36 38.64
N LEU A 9 -17.51 -2.22 38.32
CA LEU A 9 -17.02 -1.86 37.00
C LEU A 9 -15.87 -2.80 36.60
N THR A 10 -16.17 -3.95 36.01
CA THR A 10 -15.20 -4.69 35.18
C THR A 10 -15.37 -4.23 33.74
N HIS A 11 -14.57 -3.23 33.33
CA HIS A 11 -14.31 -2.93 31.93
C HIS A 11 -13.09 -3.72 31.45
N ASP A 12 -13.15 -5.04 31.56
CA ASP A 12 -12.26 -5.92 30.80
C ASP A 12 -12.82 -6.02 29.37
N LYS A 13 -12.60 -4.96 28.57
CA LYS A 13 -12.61 -5.11 27.13
C LYS A 13 -11.44 -6.04 26.81
N VAL A 14 -11.75 -7.31 26.58
CA VAL A 14 -10.84 -8.27 25.96
C VAL A 14 -10.44 -7.69 24.60
N ILE A 15 -9.35 -6.92 24.56
CA ILE A 15 -8.64 -6.64 23.33
C ILE A 15 -8.09 -8.01 22.93
N GLN A 16 -8.77 -8.71 22.02
CA GLN A 16 -8.14 -9.83 21.33
C GLN A 16 -6.81 -9.32 20.79
N SER A 17 -5.70 -9.83 21.32
CA SER A 17 -4.37 -9.55 20.81
C SER A 17 -4.32 -10.06 19.38
N PHE A 18 -4.51 -9.14 18.44
CA PHE A 18 -4.40 -9.42 17.02
C PHE A 18 -2.93 -9.35 16.62
N PHE A 19 -2.44 -10.38 15.93
CA PHE A 19 -1.06 -10.41 15.43
C PHE A 19 -1.06 -10.25 13.92
N ILE A 20 -0.10 -9.45 13.43
CA ILE A 20 0.15 -9.32 12.00
C ILE A 20 0.74 -10.65 11.49
N PRO A 21 0.13 -11.30 10.49
CA PRO A 21 0.67 -12.53 9.92
C PRO A 21 2.09 -12.32 9.40
N VAL A 22 2.98 -13.26 9.71
CA VAL A 22 4.36 -13.26 9.22
C VAL A 22 4.53 -14.42 8.24
N ILE A 23 4.96 -14.11 7.03
CA ILE A 23 5.16 -15.09 5.97
C ILE A 23 6.66 -15.19 5.69
N ASP A 24 7.22 -16.36 5.97
CA ASP A 24 8.60 -16.70 5.68
C ASP A 24 8.69 -17.30 4.27
N LEU A 25 9.31 -16.58 3.34
CA LEU A 25 9.43 -17.05 1.96
C LEU A 25 10.44 -18.19 1.77
N SER A 26 11.21 -18.57 2.78
CA SER A 26 12.06 -19.77 2.73
C SER A 26 11.31 -21.08 3.01
N GLN A 27 10.07 -21.01 3.50
CA GLN A 27 9.24 -22.18 3.82
C GLN A 27 8.72 -22.90 2.57
N GLN A 28 8.12 -24.08 2.78
CA GLN A 28 7.50 -24.86 1.71
C GLN A 28 6.45 -24.04 0.95
N ARG A 29 6.43 -24.15 -0.38
CA ARG A 29 5.57 -23.35 -1.26
C ARG A 29 4.08 -23.47 -0.90
N SER A 30 3.59 -24.68 -0.63
CA SER A 30 2.19 -24.92 -0.23
C SER A 30 1.77 -24.11 1.00
N LEU A 31 2.60 -24.11 2.04
CA LEU A 31 2.36 -23.33 3.26
C LEU A 31 2.38 -21.81 2.97
N ARG A 32 3.34 -21.34 2.17
CA ARG A 32 3.42 -19.92 1.76
C ARG A 32 2.17 -19.50 1.01
N THR A 33 1.75 -20.30 0.02
CA THR A 33 0.54 -20.08 -0.77
C THR A 33 -0.70 -19.95 0.13
N GLU A 34 -0.89 -20.89 1.06
CA GLU A 34 -2.02 -20.88 1.99
C GLU A 34 -2.00 -19.63 2.91
N LEU A 35 -0.85 -19.31 3.49
CA LEU A 35 -0.71 -18.18 4.41
C LEU A 35 -0.92 -16.84 3.70
N VAL A 36 -0.41 -16.68 2.48
CA VAL A 36 -0.58 -15.47 1.68
C VAL A 36 -2.07 -15.24 1.40
N VAL A 37 -2.79 -16.25 0.91
CA VAL A 37 -4.23 -16.14 0.64
C VAL A 37 -5.00 -15.82 1.93
N LYS A 38 -4.78 -16.58 3.01
CA LYS A 38 -5.49 -16.35 4.29
C LYS A 38 -5.23 -14.94 4.84
N SER A 39 -4.02 -14.42 4.71
CA SER A 39 -3.67 -13.08 5.19
C SER A 39 -4.36 -11.99 4.37
N CYS A 40 -4.39 -12.14 3.05
CA CYS A 40 -5.08 -11.22 2.14
C CYS A 40 -6.60 -11.26 2.30
N GLU A 41 -7.20 -12.42 2.58
CA GLU A 41 -8.65 -12.57 2.81
C GLU A 41 -9.07 -11.97 4.17
N LYS A 42 -8.30 -12.23 5.24
CA LYS A 42 -8.70 -11.84 6.60
C LYS A 42 -8.33 -10.41 6.97
N LEU A 43 -7.14 -9.96 6.56
CA LEU A 43 -6.58 -8.69 7.00
C LEU A 43 -6.28 -7.75 5.82
N GLY A 44 -5.87 -8.29 4.66
CA GLY A 44 -5.36 -7.47 3.57
C GLY A 44 -3.94 -6.96 3.80
N PHE A 45 -3.26 -7.48 4.84
CA PHE A 45 -1.97 -7.01 5.30
C PHE A 45 -1.15 -8.19 5.85
N PHE A 46 0.16 -8.22 5.61
CA PHE A 46 1.07 -9.16 6.25
C PHE A 46 2.52 -8.68 6.19
N LYS A 47 3.35 -9.24 7.07
CA LYS A 47 4.80 -9.07 7.05
C LYS A 47 5.43 -10.23 6.29
N VAL A 48 6.46 -9.95 5.49
CA VAL A 48 7.24 -10.95 4.76
C VAL A 48 8.70 -10.90 5.20
N ILE A 49 9.26 -12.06 5.55
CA ILE A 49 10.66 -12.25 5.91
C ILE A 49 11.33 -13.27 4.99
N ASN A 50 12.67 -13.35 5.02
CA ASN A 50 13.46 -14.24 4.15
C ASN A 50 13.08 -14.11 2.67
N HIS A 51 12.79 -12.88 2.24
CA HIS A 51 12.15 -12.54 0.97
C HIS A 51 13.11 -12.47 -0.23
N GLY A 52 14.38 -12.85 -0.08
CA GLY A 52 15.36 -12.88 -1.17
C GLY A 52 15.87 -11.51 -1.65
N VAL A 53 15.17 -10.39 -1.41
CA VAL A 53 15.69 -9.04 -1.70
C VAL A 53 16.99 -8.79 -0.91
N PRO A 54 18.15 -8.58 -1.57
CA PRO A 54 19.41 -8.37 -0.88
C PRO A 54 19.40 -7.11 -0.01
N LEU A 55 19.78 -7.24 1.27
CA LEU A 55 19.78 -6.14 2.23
C LEU A 55 20.61 -4.94 1.76
N ASN A 56 21.71 -5.18 1.05
CA ASN A 56 22.57 -4.13 0.52
C ASN A 56 21.86 -3.21 -0.50
N LEU A 57 20.89 -3.71 -1.27
CA LEU A 57 20.11 -2.89 -2.20
C LEU A 57 19.18 -1.96 -1.42
N SER A 58 18.51 -2.50 -0.41
CA SER A 58 17.64 -1.74 0.49
C SER A 58 18.41 -0.65 1.24
N LEU A 59 19.59 -0.97 1.79
CA LEU A 59 20.43 0.01 2.48
C LEU A 59 20.98 1.09 1.54
N LYS A 60 21.37 0.74 0.31
CA LYS A 60 21.83 1.74 -0.68
C LYS A 60 20.71 2.70 -1.08
N MET A 61 19.50 2.18 -1.29
CA MET A 61 18.36 3.01 -1.63
C MET A 61 17.95 3.91 -0.45
N GLU A 62 17.95 3.37 0.77
CA GLU A 62 17.68 4.12 1.98
C GLU A 62 18.69 5.26 2.18
N ALA A 63 19.99 4.98 2.04
CA ALA A 63 21.05 5.98 2.12
C ALA A 63 20.88 7.08 1.06
N ALA A 64 20.54 6.72 -0.18
CA ALA A 64 20.28 7.69 -1.25
C ALA A 64 19.06 8.58 -0.96
N ALA A 65 18.02 8.02 -0.33
CA ALA A 65 16.86 8.78 0.11
C ALA A 65 17.21 9.74 1.27
N VAL A 66 17.97 9.29 2.27
CA VAL A 66 18.46 10.13 3.37
C VAL A 66 19.32 11.28 2.83
N GLU A 67 20.25 10.99 1.92
CA GLU A 67 21.11 11.97 1.26
C GLU A 67 20.27 13.06 0.57
N PHE A 68 19.22 12.66 -0.16
CA PHE A 68 18.30 13.60 -0.78
C PHE A 68 17.51 14.45 0.24
N PHE A 69 16.92 13.84 1.27
CA PHE A 69 16.09 14.57 2.23
C PHE A 69 16.89 15.51 3.14
N ALA A 70 18.20 15.26 3.29
CA ALA A 70 19.15 16.16 3.96
C ALA A 70 19.49 17.42 3.16
N LEU A 71 19.17 17.48 1.87
CA LEU A 71 19.44 18.66 1.04
C LEU A 71 18.63 19.89 1.52
N PRO A 72 19.15 21.12 1.28
CA PRO A 72 18.39 22.33 1.53
C PRO A 72 17.04 22.34 0.80
N GLY A 73 16.01 22.94 1.40
CA GLY A 73 14.65 22.94 0.84
C GLY A 73 14.56 23.44 -0.60
N ARG A 74 15.35 24.45 -0.97
CA ARG A 74 15.42 24.98 -2.36
C ARG A 74 15.88 23.93 -3.37
N GLU A 75 16.73 22.99 -2.95
CA GLU A 75 17.30 21.97 -3.82
C GLU A 75 16.34 20.80 -3.96
N LYS A 76 15.69 20.39 -2.86
CA LYS A 76 14.61 19.40 -2.89
C LYS A 76 13.46 19.83 -3.80
N GLN A 77 13.09 21.11 -3.79
CA GLN A 77 12.03 21.65 -4.65
C GLN A 77 12.32 21.48 -6.15
N ARG A 78 13.58 21.39 -6.59
CA ARG A 78 13.95 21.16 -8.00
C ARG A 78 13.58 19.77 -8.50
N ALA A 79 13.45 18.80 -7.59
CA ALA A 79 12.97 17.46 -7.91
C ALA A 79 11.43 17.39 -8.04
N GLY A 80 10.73 18.49 -7.70
CA GLY A 80 9.29 18.65 -7.82
C GLY A 80 8.86 19.29 -9.15
N PRO A 81 7.57 19.63 -9.29
CA PRO A 81 6.49 19.34 -8.34
C PRO A 81 6.17 17.84 -8.26
N SER A 82 5.44 17.40 -7.23
CA SER A 82 5.04 15.99 -7.10
C SER A 82 3.93 15.55 -8.05
N SER A 83 3.38 16.48 -8.85
CA SER A 83 2.36 16.20 -9.87
C SER A 83 2.98 16.45 -11.24
N PRO A 84 3.04 15.43 -12.13
CA PRO A 84 2.51 14.09 -11.96
C PRO A 84 3.34 13.20 -11.02
N LEU A 85 4.63 13.46 -10.88
CA LEU A 85 5.60 12.72 -10.07
C LEU A 85 6.71 13.67 -9.64
N GLY A 86 7.34 13.48 -8.47
CA GLY A 86 8.46 14.28 -7.98
C GLY A 86 8.47 14.53 -6.48
N TYR A 87 9.22 15.54 -6.06
CA TYR A 87 9.25 15.99 -4.68
C TYR A 87 7.96 16.72 -4.29
N GLY A 88 7.42 16.36 -3.13
CA GLY A 88 6.32 17.04 -2.47
C GLY A 88 6.57 17.19 -0.98
N SER A 89 5.95 18.19 -0.37
CA SER A 89 6.05 18.47 1.05
C SER A 89 4.69 18.90 1.58
N LYS A 90 4.25 18.23 2.63
CA LYS A 90 2.96 18.36 3.32
C LYS A 90 1.72 18.02 2.50
N SER A 91 1.52 18.67 1.35
CA SER A 91 0.37 18.46 0.48
C SER A 91 0.37 17.05 -0.11
N ILE A 92 -0.76 16.35 -0.04
CA ILE A 92 -0.96 15.00 -0.57
C ILE A 92 -2.12 15.04 -1.58
N GLY A 93 -1.86 14.59 -2.81
CA GLY A 93 -2.88 14.60 -3.87
C GLY A 93 -3.29 16.01 -4.31
N LEU A 94 -4.51 16.15 -4.83
CA LEU A 94 -5.01 17.39 -5.45
C LEU A 94 -6.21 18.02 -4.72
N LYS A 95 -6.68 17.41 -3.63
CA LYS A 95 -7.95 17.77 -2.96
C LYS A 95 -7.78 18.37 -1.56
N GLY A 96 -6.59 18.90 -1.28
CA GLY A 96 -6.28 19.64 -0.05
C GLY A 96 -5.91 18.77 1.14
N ASP A 97 -5.67 17.47 0.95
CA ASP A 97 -5.14 16.61 2.01
C ASP A 97 -3.71 17.04 2.35
N THR A 98 -3.38 17.05 3.63
CA THR A 98 -2.06 17.42 4.14
C THR A 98 -1.59 16.41 5.19
N GLY A 99 -0.29 16.31 5.41
CA GLY A 99 0.31 15.53 6.49
C GLY A 99 1.72 16.00 6.80
N GLU A 100 2.26 15.61 7.95
CA GLU A 100 3.64 15.94 8.34
C GLU A 100 4.64 14.98 7.67
N VAL A 101 4.76 15.13 6.34
CA VAL A 101 5.60 14.31 5.47
C VAL A 101 6.19 15.13 4.33
N GLU A 102 7.44 14.86 4.01
CA GLU A 102 8.01 15.16 2.70
C GLU A 102 8.29 13.87 1.94
N TYR A 103 8.25 13.91 0.62
CA TYR A 103 8.33 12.70 -0.17
C TYR A 103 8.90 12.91 -1.57
N LEU A 104 9.42 11.83 -2.13
CA LEU A 104 9.69 11.67 -3.56
C LEU A 104 8.74 10.63 -4.13
N LEU A 105 8.01 10.98 -5.17
CA LEU A 105 7.19 10.04 -5.94
C LEU A 105 7.83 9.85 -7.31
N LEU A 106 8.22 8.61 -7.64
CA LEU A 106 9.05 8.28 -8.79
C LEU A 106 8.39 7.19 -9.62
N PRO A 107 8.57 7.19 -10.95
CA PRO A 107 8.17 6.05 -11.77
C PRO A 107 9.03 4.84 -11.41
N ALA A 108 8.44 3.64 -11.44
CA ALA A 108 9.18 2.41 -11.21
C ALA A 108 9.78 1.82 -12.51
N ASN A 109 9.58 2.44 -13.67
CA ASN A 109 10.21 1.97 -14.91
C ASN A 109 11.67 2.50 -15.03
N PRO A 110 12.63 1.70 -15.49
CA PRO A 110 14.05 2.08 -15.40
C PRO A 110 14.45 3.33 -16.17
N SER A 111 13.91 3.53 -17.38
CA SER A 111 14.26 4.67 -18.24
C SER A 111 13.72 5.98 -17.64
N SER A 112 12.46 6.00 -17.23
CA SER A 112 11.85 7.19 -16.62
C SER A 112 12.46 7.49 -15.26
N LEU A 113 12.77 6.47 -14.45
CA LEU A 113 13.46 6.65 -13.17
C LEU A 113 14.84 7.28 -13.39
N SER A 114 15.61 6.77 -14.34
CA SER A 114 16.92 7.31 -14.69
C SER A 114 16.84 8.77 -15.14
N HIS A 115 15.84 9.10 -15.96
CA HIS A 115 15.58 10.48 -16.35
C HIS A 115 15.26 11.38 -15.14
N ARG A 116 14.45 10.89 -14.19
CA ARG A 116 14.13 11.62 -12.96
C ARG A 116 15.30 11.78 -12.00
N ALA A 117 16.27 10.87 -12.01
CA ALA A 117 17.43 10.95 -11.13
C ALA A 117 18.23 12.25 -11.32
N TRP A 118 18.25 12.81 -12.54
CA TRP A 118 18.90 14.10 -12.85
C TRP A 118 18.31 15.30 -12.11
N THR A 119 17.02 15.27 -11.77
CA THR A 119 16.41 16.35 -10.96
C THR A 119 16.51 16.10 -9.46
N ILE A 120 16.87 14.88 -9.06
CA ILE A 120 16.98 14.45 -7.66
C ILE A 120 18.41 14.65 -7.13
N SER A 121 19.42 14.25 -7.89
CA SER A 121 20.83 14.39 -7.51
C SER A 121 21.62 14.97 -8.67
N ARG A 122 22.21 16.17 -8.48
CA ARG A 122 23.04 16.82 -9.51
C ARG A 122 24.44 16.25 -9.57
N GLU A 123 25.01 15.93 -8.41
CA GLU A 123 26.39 15.47 -8.29
C GLU A 123 26.50 13.94 -8.47
N GLY A 124 25.40 13.21 -8.30
CA GLY A 124 25.38 11.74 -8.45
C GLY A 124 24.06 11.17 -9.00
N PRO A 125 23.52 11.67 -10.13
CA PRO A 125 22.29 11.14 -10.72
C PRO A 125 22.41 9.65 -11.07
N GLU A 126 23.56 9.21 -11.56
CA GLU A 126 23.82 7.81 -11.88
C GLU A 126 23.84 6.93 -10.63
N LYS A 127 24.41 7.42 -9.52
CA LYS A 127 24.44 6.72 -8.22
C LYS A 127 23.02 6.53 -7.69
N PHE A 128 22.19 7.59 -7.70
CA PHE A 128 20.80 7.51 -7.28
C PHE A 128 20.01 6.56 -8.20
N SER A 129 20.11 6.75 -9.52
CA SER A 129 19.43 5.93 -10.52
C SER A 129 19.78 4.44 -10.37
N CYS A 130 21.07 4.11 -10.21
CA CYS A 130 21.53 2.75 -10.03
C CYS A 130 20.97 2.11 -8.76
N ALA A 131 20.98 2.82 -7.63
CA ALA A 131 20.42 2.33 -6.37
C ALA A 131 18.91 2.08 -6.49
N ALA A 132 18.18 3.04 -7.04
CA ALA A 132 16.73 2.99 -7.17
C ALA A 132 16.26 1.94 -8.16
N ASN A 133 16.91 1.82 -9.34
CA ASN A 133 16.56 0.81 -10.33
C ASN A 133 16.80 -0.62 -9.81
N LYS A 134 17.95 -0.87 -9.17
CA LYS A 134 18.24 -2.19 -8.60
C LYS A 134 17.28 -2.55 -7.47
N TYR A 135 16.95 -1.60 -6.61
CA TYR A 135 15.96 -1.79 -5.55
C TYR A 135 14.58 -2.11 -6.13
N VAL A 136 14.08 -1.28 -7.06
CA VAL A 136 12.78 -1.47 -7.71
C VAL A 136 12.70 -2.80 -8.45
N GLU A 137 13.74 -3.21 -9.16
CA GLU A 137 13.77 -4.50 -9.84
C GLU A 137 13.65 -5.66 -8.85
N ALA A 138 14.40 -5.63 -7.74
CA ALA A 138 14.36 -6.68 -6.73
C ALA A 138 12.98 -6.73 -6.03
N VAL A 139 12.41 -5.59 -5.67
CA VAL A 139 11.08 -5.52 -5.04
C VAL A 139 9.97 -5.89 -6.00
N ARG A 140 10.09 -5.59 -7.30
CA ARG A 140 9.14 -6.06 -8.33
C ARG A 140 9.16 -7.59 -8.45
N LYS A 141 10.34 -8.22 -8.41
CA LYS A 141 10.45 -9.69 -8.41
C LYS A 141 9.75 -10.30 -7.21
N LEU A 142 9.95 -9.73 -6.02
CA LEU A 142 9.23 -10.13 -4.81
C LEU A 142 7.71 -9.96 -4.95
N ALA A 143 7.27 -8.82 -5.49
CA ALA A 143 5.85 -8.58 -5.77
C ALA A 143 5.27 -9.62 -6.74
N CYS A 144 6.01 -10.02 -7.78
CA CYS A 144 5.58 -11.07 -8.71
C CYS A 144 5.44 -12.43 -8.00
N GLU A 145 6.42 -12.83 -7.17
CA GLU A 145 6.36 -14.10 -6.43
C GLU A 145 5.11 -14.15 -5.53
N ILE A 146 4.82 -13.07 -4.81
CA ILE A 146 3.62 -12.98 -3.94
C ILE A 146 2.33 -13.08 -4.77
N LEU A 147 2.26 -12.39 -5.91
CA LEU A 147 1.09 -12.41 -6.79
C LEU A 147 0.87 -13.78 -7.44
N GLU A 148 1.94 -14.50 -7.75
CA GLU A 148 1.88 -15.87 -8.29
C GLU A 148 1.45 -16.88 -7.21
N LEU A 149 1.93 -16.74 -5.97
CA LEU A 149 1.42 -17.51 -4.82
C LEU A 149 -0.07 -17.25 -4.61
N LEU A 150 -0.53 -16.00 -4.77
CA LEU A 150 -1.96 -15.68 -4.73
C LEU A 150 -2.73 -16.34 -5.85
N GLY A 151 -2.25 -16.26 -7.10
CA GLY A 151 -2.92 -16.90 -8.24
C GLY A 151 -3.08 -18.41 -8.02
N GLU A 152 -2.03 -19.06 -7.53
CA GLU A 152 -2.02 -20.49 -7.22
C GLU A 152 -2.98 -20.84 -6.07
N GLY A 153 -2.93 -20.11 -4.95
CA GLY A 153 -3.77 -20.39 -3.78
C GLY A 153 -5.24 -20.00 -3.94
N LEU A 154 -5.53 -19.11 -4.89
CA LEU A 154 -6.90 -18.79 -5.31
C LEU A 154 -7.47 -19.84 -6.27
N GLY A 155 -6.64 -20.76 -6.80
CA GLY A 155 -7.04 -21.78 -7.76
C GLY A 155 -7.29 -21.22 -9.16
N LEU A 156 -6.59 -20.15 -9.55
CA LEU A 156 -6.74 -19.56 -10.88
C LEU A 156 -6.14 -20.46 -11.95
N LYS A 157 -6.77 -20.53 -13.12
CA LYS A 157 -6.20 -21.23 -14.29
C LYS A 157 -4.91 -20.57 -14.77
N ASP A 158 -4.89 -19.24 -14.78
CA ASP A 158 -3.73 -18.42 -15.06
C ASP A 158 -3.17 -17.87 -13.74
N THR A 159 -2.23 -18.59 -13.14
CA THR A 159 -1.61 -18.20 -11.85
C THR A 159 -0.77 -16.93 -11.97
N GLU A 160 -0.36 -16.55 -13.18
CA GLU A 160 0.46 -15.37 -13.44
C GLU A 160 -0.36 -14.11 -13.74
N VAL A 161 -1.69 -14.20 -13.82
CA VAL A 161 -2.57 -13.11 -14.31
C VAL A 161 -2.25 -11.74 -13.70
N PHE A 162 -2.04 -11.67 -12.39
CA PHE A 162 -1.71 -10.43 -11.69
C PHE A 162 -0.26 -10.00 -11.91
N SER A 163 0.68 -10.94 -11.81
CA SER A 163 2.11 -10.69 -11.94
C SER A 163 2.48 -10.18 -13.35
N ARG A 164 1.79 -10.66 -14.38
CA ARG A 164 1.92 -10.20 -15.76
C ARG A 164 1.61 -8.71 -15.91
N MET A 165 0.58 -8.22 -15.22
CA MET A 165 0.19 -6.81 -15.26
C MET A 165 1.28 -5.87 -14.75
N ILE A 166 2.04 -6.29 -13.74
CA ILE A 166 3.12 -5.47 -13.15
C ILE A 166 4.48 -5.71 -13.83
N ARG A 167 4.61 -6.78 -14.62
CA ARG A 167 5.75 -7.03 -15.54
C ARG A 167 5.62 -6.25 -16.84
N ASP A 168 4.42 -5.80 -17.18
CA ASP A 168 4.16 -5.01 -18.38
C ASP A 168 5.10 -3.80 -18.47
N ARG A 169 5.61 -3.53 -19.68
CA ARG A 169 6.56 -2.42 -19.91
C ARG A 169 5.91 -1.06 -19.68
N GLU A 170 4.61 -0.97 -19.89
CA GLU A 170 3.78 0.21 -19.65
C GLU A 170 3.10 0.19 -18.29
N SER A 171 3.52 -0.71 -17.37
CA SER A 171 3.00 -0.70 -15.99
C SER A 171 3.18 0.68 -15.36
N ASP A 172 2.13 1.14 -14.69
CA ASP A 172 2.09 2.44 -14.02
C ASP A 172 2.61 2.34 -12.57
N SER A 173 3.47 1.37 -12.30
CA SER A 173 4.03 1.13 -10.97
C SER A 173 4.92 2.29 -10.53
N LEU A 174 4.92 2.59 -9.22
CA LEU A 174 5.61 3.74 -8.65
C LEU A 174 6.52 3.34 -7.48
N LEU A 175 7.60 4.10 -7.27
CA LEU A 175 8.39 4.11 -6.05
C LEU A 175 8.10 5.40 -5.30
N ARG A 176 7.70 5.30 -4.03
CA ARG A 176 7.51 6.45 -3.14
C ARG A 176 8.44 6.36 -1.95
N LEU A 177 9.20 7.42 -1.72
CA LEU A 177 10.05 7.59 -0.55
C LEU A 177 9.38 8.64 0.34
N ASN A 178 9.01 8.28 1.56
CA ASN A 178 8.42 9.20 2.53
C ASN A 178 9.41 9.44 3.67
N HIS A 179 9.63 10.71 4.00
CA HIS A 179 10.38 11.14 5.16
C HIS A 179 9.47 11.93 6.10
N TYR A 180 9.26 11.37 7.30
CA TYR A 180 8.46 11.97 8.35
C TYR A 180 9.40 12.55 9.38
N LEU A 181 9.38 13.87 9.53
CA LEU A 181 10.19 14.55 10.52
C LEU A 181 9.62 14.31 11.94
N PRO A 182 10.48 14.29 12.98
CA PRO A 182 10.01 14.21 14.35
C PRO A 182 9.11 15.40 14.66
N CYS A 183 7.98 15.15 15.33
CA CYS A 183 7.12 16.21 15.84
C CYS A 183 6.96 16.05 17.35
N SER A 184 7.60 16.94 18.11
CA SER A 184 7.58 16.95 19.57
C SER A 184 6.37 17.70 20.16
N SER A 185 5.32 17.95 19.37
CA SER A 185 4.17 18.71 19.84
C SER A 185 3.56 18.05 21.08
N ARG A 186 3.59 18.78 22.21
CA ARG A 186 3.05 18.35 23.51
C ARG A 186 1.52 18.30 23.56
N GLU A 187 0.85 18.63 22.46
CA GLU A 187 -0.60 18.62 22.37
C GLU A 187 -1.08 17.20 22.02
N GLU A 188 -1.82 16.57 22.93
CA GLU A 188 -2.36 15.20 22.86
C GLU A 188 -3.44 15.01 21.77
N ASN A 189 -3.65 15.99 20.89
CA ASN A 189 -4.60 15.84 19.79
C ASN A 189 -3.97 14.97 18.68
N ASP A 190 -4.43 13.73 18.58
CA ASP A 190 -4.02 12.69 17.62
C ASP A 190 -4.02 13.19 16.14
N LYS A 191 -4.81 14.24 15.85
CA LYS A 191 -4.86 14.92 14.54
C LYS A 191 -3.56 15.62 14.13
N ASN A 192 -2.79 16.17 15.09
CA ASN A 192 -1.54 16.89 14.79
C ASN A 192 -0.34 15.95 14.56
N ARG A 193 -0.54 14.63 14.72
CA ARG A 193 0.50 13.61 14.55
C ARG A 193 0.39 12.86 13.22
N VAL A 194 -0.56 13.21 12.36
CA VAL A 194 -0.77 12.51 11.09
C VAL A 194 0.33 12.89 10.10
N GLY A 195 1.23 11.94 9.84
CA GLY A 195 2.23 12.07 8.78
C GLY A 195 1.63 11.81 7.40
N PHE A 196 0.80 10.78 7.27
CA PHE A 196 0.05 10.47 6.06
C PHE A 196 -1.35 9.98 6.46
N GLY A 197 -2.38 10.66 5.95
CA GLY A 197 -3.78 10.41 6.32
C GLY A 197 -4.27 9.00 6.02
N GLU A 198 -5.39 8.63 6.61
CA GLU A 198 -6.00 7.32 6.36
C GLU A 198 -6.41 7.14 4.90
N HIS A 199 -6.14 5.95 4.34
CA HIS A 199 -6.52 5.57 2.99
C HIS A 199 -6.41 4.06 2.79
N THR A 200 -6.96 3.59 1.67
CA THR A 200 -6.59 2.33 1.02
C THR A 200 -5.67 2.63 -0.16
N ASP A 201 -4.82 1.68 -0.53
CA ASP A 201 -3.96 1.82 -1.70
C ASP A 201 -4.74 1.45 -2.96
N PRO A 202 -4.72 2.28 -4.02
CA PRO A 202 -5.52 2.02 -5.21
C PRO A 202 -4.95 0.91 -6.11
N GLN A 203 -3.65 0.63 -6.03
CA GLN A 203 -2.93 -0.29 -6.92
C GLN A 203 -3.27 -1.77 -6.65
N ILE A 204 -2.55 -2.72 -7.25
CA ILE A 204 -2.79 -4.16 -7.05
C ILE A 204 -2.29 -4.57 -5.67
N ILE A 205 -0.99 -4.34 -5.40
CA ILE A 205 -0.38 -4.55 -4.09
C ILE A 205 0.68 -3.48 -3.82
N THR A 206 0.94 -3.26 -2.53
CA THR A 206 1.98 -2.37 -2.04
C THR A 206 3.01 -3.15 -1.24
N LEU A 207 4.29 -2.89 -1.48
CA LEU A 207 5.39 -3.42 -0.68
C LEU A 207 6.12 -2.27 0.02
N LEU A 208 6.04 -2.24 1.35
CA LEU A 208 6.58 -1.18 2.20
C LEU A 208 7.74 -1.71 3.03
N ARG A 209 8.87 -1.00 3.02
CA ARG A 209 9.99 -1.15 3.96
C ARG A 209 10.25 0.17 4.67
N SER A 210 10.62 0.15 5.95
CA SER A 210 11.03 1.37 6.69
C SER A 210 12.30 1.19 7.52
N ASN A 211 12.87 2.30 7.99
CA ASN A 211 14.14 2.38 8.74
C ASN A 211 14.06 1.94 10.23
N GLY A 212 13.08 1.11 10.61
CA GLY A 212 12.94 0.64 12.00
C GLY A 212 12.23 1.60 12.96
N VAL A 213 11.78 2.79 12.50
CA VAL A 213 11.00 3.73 13.32
C VAL A 213 9.49 3.44 13.19
N GLU A 214 8.80 3.41 14.33
CA GLU A 214 7.35 3.21 14.41
C GLU A 214 6.57 4.29 13.67
N GLY A 215 5.35 3.97 13.26
CA GLY A 215 4.42 4.99 12.75
C GLY A 215 3.36 4.45 11.78
N LEU A 216 3.53 3.26 11.23
CA LEU A 216 2.48 2.63 10.42
C LEU A 216 1.36 2.12 11.33
N GLN A 217 0.12 2.43 10.98
CA GLN A 217 -1.07 1.88 11.62
C GLN A 217 -2.03 1.35 10.57
N ILE A 218 -2.69 0.24 10.86
CA ILE A 218 -3.74 -0.34 10.02
C ILE A 218 -5.07 -0.32 10.76
N LEU A 219 -6.17 -0.27 10.02
CA LEU A 219 -7.51 -0.46 10.55
C LEU A 219 -8.00 -1.82 10.06
N PRO A 220 -8.01 -2.86 10.93
CA PRO A 220 -8.46 -4.19 10.56
C PRO A 220 -9.92 -4.18 10.08
N PRO A 221 -10.28 -5.00 9.07
CA PRO A 221 -11.63 -4.98 8.48
C PRO A 221 -12.72 -5.51 9.42
N PHE A 222 -12.34 -6.21 10.49
CA PHE A 222 -13.24 -6.76 11.50
C PHE A 222 -13.38 -5.87 12.74
N SER A 223 -12.86 -4.64 12.73
CA SER A 223 -13.08 -3.67 13.81
C SER A 223 -14.54 -3.25 13.86
N SER A 224 -15.35 -3.94 14.68
CA SER A 224 -16.75 -3.60 14.96
C SER A 224 -16.84 -2.65 16.15
N GLY A 225 -17.16 -1.38 15.89
CA GLY A 225 -17.29 -0.33 16.92
C GLY A 225 -16.47 0.92 16.58
N GLU A 226 -15.97 1.64 17.58
CA GLU A 226 -14.99 2.71 17.37
C GLU A 226 -13.76 2.16 16.65
N ALA A 227 -13.32 2.85 15.59
CA ALA A 227 -12.21 2.44 14.76
C ALA A 227 -10.90 2.35 15.58
N ALA A 228 -10.55 1.14 16.02
CA ALA A 228 -9.31 0.89 16.72
C ALA A 228 -8.16 0.73 15.71
N TRP A 229 -7.34 1.77 15.59
CA TRP A 229 -6.11 1.73 14.80
C TRP A 229 -5.08 0.82 15.46
N PHE A 230 -4.62 -0.19 14.72
CA PHE A 230 -3.63 -1.15 15.18
C PHE A 230 -2.21 -0.70 14.78
N PRO A 231 -1.31 -0.44 15.75
CA PRO A 231 0.08 -0.09 15.46
C PRO A 231 0.86 -1.28 14.91
N VAL A 232 1.64 -1.04 13.86
CA VAL A 232 2.50 -2.05 13.25
C VAL A 232 3.91 -1.91 13.82
N SER A 233 4.40 -2.95 14.51
CA SER A 233 5.78 -3.00 14.99
C SER A 233 6.75 -2.92 13.80
N PRO A 234 7.74 -2.01 13.83
CA PRO A 234 8.66 -1.83 12.73
C PRO A 234 9.64 -3.00 12.64
N ASP A 235 10.04 -3.33 11.42
CA ASP A 235 11.03 -4.38 11.14
C ASP A 235 11.84 -3.95 9.89
N PRO A 236 13.08 -3.46 10.06
CA PRO A 236 13.87 -2.95 8.94
C PRO A 236 14.41 -4.05 8.01
N THR A 237 14.23 -5.32 8.41
CA THR A 237 14.65 -6.50 7.66
C THR A 237 13.54 -7.14 6.85
N ALA A 238 12.31 -6.65 7.00
CA ALA A 238 11.11 -7.21 6.38
C ALA A 238 10.43 -6.23 5.41
N PHE A 239 9.51 -6.77 4.62
CA PHE A 239 8.52 -5.98 3.88
C PHE A 239 7.14 -6.17 4.49
N PHE A 240 6.37 -5.10 4.54
CA PHE A 240 4.93 -5.14 4.80
C PHE A 240 4.19 -5.08 3.47
N VAL A 241 3.29 -6.03 3.25
CA VAL A 241 2.53 -6.16 2.02
C VAL A 241 1.09 -5.77 2.29
N LEU A 242 0.55 -4.90 1.45
CA LEU A 242 -0.83 -4.45 1.51
C LEU A 242 -1.54 -4.84 0.22
N VAL A 243 -2.75 -5.39 0.36
CA VAL A 243 -3.68 -5.56 -0.76
C VAL A 243 -4.26 -4.20 -1.11
N GLY A 244 -4.28 -3.87 -2.40
CA GLY A 244 -4.90 -2.64 -2.87
C GLY A 244 -6.27 -2.85 -3.53
N ASP A 245 -6.92 -1.73 -3.85
CA ASP A 245 -8.29 -1.68 -4.33
C ASP A 245 -8.45 -2.39 -5.69
N ALA A 246 -7.46 -2.31 -6.58
CA ALA A 246 -7.50 -3.01 -7.85
C ALA A 246 -7.52 -4.54 -7.67
N LEU A 247 -6.74 -5.08 -6.73
CA LEU A 247 -6.74 -6.51 -6.44
C LEU A 247 -8.02 -6.94 -5.72
N GLN A 248 -8.56 -6.12 -4.81
CA GLN A 248 -9.88 -6.35 -4.21
C GLN A 248 -10.98 -6.41 -5.29
N ALA A 249 -10.93 -5.51 -6.28
CA ALA A 249 -11.88 -5.48 -7.38
C ALA A 249 -11.80 -6.75 -8.24
N MET A 250 -10.60 -7.11 -8.68
CA MET A 250 -10.36 -8.29 -9.52
C MET A 250 -10.68 -9.61 -8.80
N THR A 251 -10.53 -9.65 -7.47
CA THR A 251 -10.86 -10.82 -6.66
C THR A 251 -12.29 -10.82 -6.14
N ASN A 252 -13.13 -9.90 -6.62
CA ASN A 252 -14.53 -9.76 -6.26
C ASN A 252 -14.76 -9.71 -4.73
N ARG A 253 -13.96 -8.89 -4.03
CA ARG A 253 -13.95 -8.73 -2.56
C ARG A 253 -13.42 -9.92 -1.76
N ARG A 254 -12.89 -10.96 -2.42
CA ARG A 254 -12.29 -12.08 -1.71
C ARG A 254 -11.05 -11.65 -0.94
N LEU A 255 -10.18 -10.86 -1.58
CA LEU A 255 -9.04 -10.22 -0.90
C LEU A 255 -9.44 -8.81 -0.50
N VAL A 256 -9.09 -8.41 0.73
CA VAL A 256 -9.56 -7.16 1.33
C VAL A 256 -8.48 -6.10 1.21
N SER A 257 -8.82 -4.92 0.69
CA SER A 257 -7.95 -3.75 0.68
C SER A 257 -7.94 -3.13 2.08
N VAL A 258 -6.78 -3.09 2.72
CA VAL A 258 -6.64 -2.67 4.11
C VAL A 258 -6.51 -1.15 4.21
N ARG A 259 -7.32 -0.54 5.08
CA ARG A 259 -7.17 0.89 5.39
C ARG A 259 -5.99 1.07 6.34
N HIS A 260 -5.15 2.06 6.07
CA HIS A 260 -3.94 2.31 6.82
C HIS A 260 -3.61 3.81 6.88
N ARG A 261 -2.79 4.22 7.84
CA ARG A 261 -2.27 5.59 8.01
C ARG A 261 -0.83 5.57 8.51
N ALA A 262 -0.14 6.71 8.41
CA ALA A 262 1.16 6.90 9.04
C ALA A 262 1.13 8.06 10.03
N ILE A 263 1.60 7.83 11.25
CA ILE A 263 1.79 8.85 12.28
C ILE A 263 3.27 9.22 12.41
N VAL A 264 3.54 10.45 12.84
CA VAL A 264 4.90 10.91 13.13
C VAL A 264 5.36 10.43 14.51
N HIS A 265 6.62 10.01 14.57
CA HIS A 265 7.26 9.64 15.83
C HIS A 265 7.75 10.91 16.55
N PRO A 266 7.63 11.00 17.88
CA PRO A 266 7.97 12.23 18.61
C PRO A 266 9.46 12.59 18.58
N TYR A 267 10.35 11.60 18.46
CA TYR A 267 11.79 11.78 18.68
C TYR A 267 12.68 11.37 17.51
N SER A 268 12.13 10.72 16.49
CA SER A 268 12.96 10.05 15.47
C SER A 268 12.34 10.19 14.09
N SER A 269 13.16 10.46 13.08
CA SER A 269 12.67 10.55 11.71
C SER A 269 12.34 9.16 11.20
N ARG A 270 11.14 9.00 10.65
CA ARG A 270 10.75 7.77 9.96
C ARG A 270 11.01 7.94 8.47
N LEU A 271 11.69 6.97 7.87
CA LEU A 271 11.86 6.87 6.42
C LEU A 271 11.19 5.58 5.95
N SER A 272 10.31 5.67 4.97
CA SER A 272 9.71 4.49 4.32
C SER A 272 9.89 4.52 2.82
N MET A 273 10.21 3.37 2.25
CA MET A 273 10.31 3.13 0.81
C MET A 273 9.19 2.19 0.40
N VAL A 274 8.34 2.66 -0.52
CA VAL A 274 7.08 2.01 -0.87
C VAL A 274 7.07 1.75 -2.37
N TYR A 275 6.95 0.49 -2.76
CA TYR A 275 6.71 0.10 -4.14
C TYR A 275 5.20 -0.14 -4.33
N PHE A 276 4.59 0.64 -5.19
CA PHE A 276 3.18 0.50 -5.58
C PHE A 276 3.12 -0.28 -6.90
N ALA A 277 2.63 -1.52 -6.86
CA ALA A 277 2.55 -2.39 -8.02
C ALA A 277 1.23 -2.16 -8.76
N ALA A 278 1.28 -1.47 -9.88
CA ALA A 278 0.11 -1.09 -10.68
C ALA A 278 0.19 -1.66 -12.10
N PRO A 279 -0.96 -1.92 -12.74
CA PRO A 279 -1.00 -2.36 -14.14
C PRO A 279 -0.76 -1.17 -15.09
N SER A 280 -0.81 -1.39 -16.41
CA SER A 280 -0.80 -0.28 -17.38
C SER A 280 -2.11 0.52 -17.33
N LEU A 281 -2.09 1.79 -17.75
CA LEU A 281 -3.29 2.65 -17.75
C LEU A 281 -4.45 2.09 -18.59
N HIS A 282 -4.14 1.28 -19.60
CA HIS A 282 -5.11 0.64 -20.49
C HIS A 282 -5.62 -0.71 -20.00
N SER A 283 -5.04 -1.25 -18.93
CA SER A 283 -5.43 -2.55 -18.39
C SER A 283 -6.88 -2.51 -17.89
N CYS A 284 -7.70 -3.44 -18.38
CA CYS A 284 -9.06 -3.64 -17.92
C CYS A 284 -9.05 -4.40 -16.58
N LEU A 285 -9.65 -3.80 -15.57
CA LEU A 285 -9.86 -4.36 -14.24
C LEU A 285 -11.31 -4.84 -14.16
N ALA A 286 -11.47 -6.15 -13.98
CA ALA A 286 -12.76 -6.79 -13.81
C ALA A 286 -12.64 -7.96 -12.83
N PRO A 287 -13.72 -8.32 -12.11
CA PRO A 287 -13.78 -9.56 -11.36
C PRO A 287 -13.39 -10.75 -12.23
N ILE A 288 -12.38 -11.51 -11.79
CA ILE A 288 -11.90 -12.70 -12.49
C ILE A 288 -13.03 -13.74 -12.50
N PRO A 289 -13.26 -14.47 -13.61
CA PRO A 289 -14.37 -15.42 -13.73
C PRO A 289 -14.45 -16.43 -12.58
N GLU A 290 -13.31 -16.99 -12.17
CA GLU A 290 -13.20 -17.94 -11.05
C GLU A 290 -13.66 -17.35 -9.71
N MET A 291 -13.71 -16.01 -9.58
CA MET A 291 -14.12 -15.32 -8.37
C MET A 291 -15.61 -14.96 -8.34
N VAL A 292 -16.33 -15.15 -9.44
CA VAL A 292 -17.77 -14.88 -9.55
C VAL A 292 -18.53 -16.21 -9.57
N THR A 293 -19.42 -16.39 -8.60
CA THR A 293 -20.29 -17.57 -8.51
C THR A 293 -21.71 -17.15 -8.20
N VAL A 294 -22.66 -18.08 -8.25
CA VAL A 294 -24.05 -17.82 -7.84
C VAL A 294 -24.12 -17.33 -6.37
N GLN A 295 -23.26 -17.87 -5.50
CA GLN A 295 -23.20 -17.49 -4.09
C GLN A 295 -22.40 -16.20 -3.84
N ARG A 296 -21.49 -15.85 -4.76
CA ARG A 296 -20.72 -14.60 -4.73
C ARG A 296 -20.85 -13.87 -6.07
N PRO A 297 -21.99 -13.20 -6.29
CA PRO A 297 -22.23 -12.47 -7.53
C PRO A 297 -21.24 -11.31 -7.71
N ARG A 298 -21.22 -10.79 -8.93
CA ARG A 298 -20.30 -9.73 -9.33
C ARG A 298 -20.54 -8.46 -8.51
N CYS A 299 -19.51 -7.98 -7.80
CA CYS A 299 -19.59 -6.78 -6.97
C CYS A 299 -19.14 -5.51 -7.70
N TYR A 300 -18.31 -5.62 -8.73
CA TYR A 300 -17.68 -4.49 -9.41
C TYR A 300 -17.86 -4.55 -10.93
N LYS A 301 -18.16 -3.41 -11.55
CA LYS A 301 -18.19 -3.25 -13.02
C LYS A 301 -16.77 -3.34 -13.59
N SER A 302 -16.65 -3.49 -14.91
CA SER A 302 -15.35 -3.44 -15.59
C SER A 302 -14.93 -1.99 -15.76
N PHE A 303 -13.66 -1.67 -15.52
CA PHE A 303 -13.10 -0.33 -15.73
C PHE A 303 -11.62 -0.41 -16.05
N THR A 304 -11.05 0.63 -16.66
CA THR A 304 -9.60 0.66 -16.86
C THR A 304 -8.86 1.19 -15.63
N TRP A 305 -7.60 0.80 -15.44
CA TRP A 305 -6.74 1.42 -14.44
C TRP A 305 -6.66 2.95 -14.60
N GLY A 306 -6.63 3.44 -15.84
CA GLY A 306 -6.65 4.86 -16.14
C GLY A 306 -7.89 5.58 -15.61
N ASP A 307 -9.08 4.97 -15.75
CA ASP A 307 -10.32 5.53 -15.21
C ASP A 307 -10.32 5.55 -13.69
N TYR A 308 -9.83 4.47 -13.07
CA TYR A 308 -9.69 4.38 -11.62
C TYR A 308 -8.72 5.43 -11.08
N LYS A 309 -7.57 5.62 -11.73
CA LYS A 309 -6.58 6.63 -11.38
C LYS A 309 -7.12 8.05 -11.52
N LYS A 310 -7.94 8.34 -12.54
CA LYS A 310 -8.64 9.64 -12.66
C LYS A 310 -9.61 9.88 -11.49
N ALA A 311 -10.42 8.88 -11.14
CA ALA A 311 -11.31 8.94 -9.99
C ALA A 311 -10.55 9.09 -8.67
N MET A 312 -9.36 8.50 -8.55
CA MET A 312 -8.49 8.71 -7.41
C MET A 312 -8.04 10.18 -7.31
N TYR A 313 -7.59 10.81 -8.39
CA TYR A 313 -7.19 12.22 -8.31
C TYR A 313 -8.35 13.21 -8.13
N SER A 314 -9.61 12.78 -8.33
CA SER A 314 -10.80 13.63 -8.15
C SER A 314 -11.39 13.60 -6.73
N LEU A 315 -10.89 12.74 -5.83
CA LEU A 315 -11.41 12.58 -4.47
C LEU A 315 -10.34 12.79 -3.38
N ARG A 316 -10.77 13.10 -2.15
CA ARG A 316 -9.89 13.21 -0.97
C ARG A 316 -9.29 11.87 -0.58
N LEU A 317 -8.18 11.92 0.16
CA LEU A 317 -7.34 10.77 0.50
C LEU A 317 -8.14 9.60 1.11
N GLY A 318 -8.98 9.87 2.12
CA GLY A 318 -9.73 8.86 2.86
C GLY A 318 -11.03 8.36 2.21
N HIS A 319 -11.43 8.88 1.04
CA HIS A 319 -12.63 8.40 0.38
C HIS A 319 -12.45 6.97 -0.16
N ASN A 320 -13.48 6.14 -0.02
CA ASN A 320 -13.52 4.83 -0.68
C ASN A 320 -13.81 5.02 -2.18
N ARG A 321 -12.75 5.06 -2.99
CA ARG A 321 -12.86 5.32 -4.44
C ARG A 321 -13.46 4.14 -5.18
N LEU A 322 -13.33 2.93 -4.64
CA LEU A 322 -13.81 1.71 -5.28
C LEU A 322 -15.34 1.60 -5.30
N ASP A 323 -16.04 2.34 -4.43
CA ASP A 323 -17.50 2.38 -4.42
C ASP A 323 -18.08 2.96 -5.73
N LEU A 324 -17.36 3.85 -6.42
CA LEU A 324 -17.76 4.38 -7.74
C LEU A 324 -17.82 3.32 -8.86
N PHE A 325 -17.25 2.14 -8.60
CA PHE A 325 -17.11 1.05 -9.54
C PHE A 325 -17.88 -0.21 -9.13
N ARG A 326 -18.76 -0.10 -8.13
CA ARG A 326 -19.67 -1.20 -7.79
C ARG A 326 -20.72 -1.38 -8.88
N VAL A 327 -21.22 -2.61 -9.03
CA VAL A 327 -22.40 -2.88 -9.84
C VAL A 327 -23.61 -2.31 -9.10
N ASP A 328 -24.47 -1.60 -9.80
CA ASP A 328 -25.74 -1.14 -9.24
C ASP A 328 -26.64 -2.35 -8.97
N ALA A 329 -27.31 -2.39 -7.82
CA ALA A 329 -28.19 -3.50 -7.45
C ALA A 329 -29.35 -3.77 -8.46
N ASN A 330 -29.52 -2.88 -9.45
CA ASN A 330 -30.57 -2.94 -10.47
C ASN A 330 -30.10 -3.33 -11.89
N GLU A 331 -28.79 -3.44 -12.16
CA GLU A 331 -28.30 -3.78 -13.52
C GLU A 331 -28.33 -5.29 -13.82
N ASP A 332 -28.36 -6.16 -12.80
CA ASP A 332 -28.44 -7.63 -12.97
C ASP A 332 -29.84 -8.13 -13.38
N ASN A 333 -30.82 -7.25 -13.61
CA ASN A 333 -32.17 -7.60 -14.09
C ASN A 333 -32.33 -7.59 -15.61
N ILE A 334 -31.25 -7.42 -16.39
CA ILE A 334 -31.30 -7.65 -17.83
C ILE A 334 -31.28 -9.16 -18.07
N LYS A 335 -32.49 -9.73 -18.11
CA LYS A 335 -32.79 -11.10 -18.48
C LYS A 335 -32.02 -11.51 -19.75
N PRO A 336 -31.60 -12.78 -19.88
CA PRO A 336 -31.13 -13.29 -21.16
C PRO A 336 -32.26 -13.14 -22.19
N LEU A 337 -31.97 -12.44 -23.28
CA LEU A 337 -32.79 -12.46 -24.48
C LEU A 337 -32.68 -13.85 -25.10
N ILE A 338 -33.74 -14.64 -24.86
CA ILE A 338 -34.27 -15.82 -25.57
C ILE A 338 -33.24 -16.87 -26.01
#